data_AF-A0A9P9QBY1-F1
#
_entry.id   AF-A0A9P9QBY1-F1
#
_cell.length_a   1.000
_cell.length_b   1.000
_cell.length_c   1.000
_cell.angle_alpha   90.00
_cell.angle_beta   90.00
_cell.angle_gamma   90.00
#
_symmetry.space_group_name_H-M   'P 1'
#
loop_
_entity.id
_entity.type
_entity.pdbx_description
1 polymer ?
#
loop_
_entity_poly.entity_id
_entity_poly.type
_entity_poly.pdbx_seq_one_letter_code
_entity_poly.pdbx_strand_id
1 'polypeptide(L)'
;IFLVGQGFVLHPQLSPNTSGISVFYQLHCLNMLRVGYYQAHQSSSSFIDNGKGQKAQHEPAHARHCFDYLRQSIMCAADATFEPVVLELGGITGWGVDRVCRDFEQLSAWAAEWWDEHPGEPH
;
A
#
# COMPACT_ATOMS: atom_id res chain seq x y z
N ILE A 1 4.30 13.54 0.68
CA ILE A 1 5.69 13.37 1.17
C ILE A 1 6.49 12.91 -0.02
N PHE A 2 7.10 13.83 -0.76
CA PHE A 2 8.10 13.47 -1.77
C PHE A 2 9.44 13.85 -1.15
N LEU A 3 10.20 12.84 -0.76
CA LEU A 3 11.56 13.04 -0.28
C LEU A 3 12.42 13.54 -1.44
N VAL A 4 13.43 14.34 -1.12
CA VAL A 4 14.52 14.64 -2.06
C VAL A 4 15.08 13.31 -2.56
N GLY A 5 15.17 13.12 -3.88
CA GLY A 5 15.62 11.87 -4.50
C GLY A 5 14.57 10.75 -4.60
N GLN A 6 13.29 11.02 -4.31
CA GLN A 6 12.16 10.09 -4.51
C GLN A 6 12.29 8.72 -3.80
N GLY A 7 13.17 8.62 -2.80
CA GLY A 7 13.42 7.36 -2.07
C GLY A 7 14.47 6.45 -2.70
N PHE A 8 15.19 6.92 -3.73
CA PHE A 8 16.37 6.25 -4.26
C PHE A 8 17.61 6.60 -3.45
N VAL A 9 18.49 5.62 -3.27
CA VAL A 9 19.75 5.73 -2.53
C VAL A 9 20.88 5.04 -3.30
N LEU A 10 22.09 5.58 -3.10
CA LEU A 10 23.35 4.96 -3.49
C LEU A 10 24.22 4.91 -2.24
N HIS A 11 24.54 3.70 -1.76
CA HIS A 11 25.29 3.52 -0.52
C HIS A 11 26.50 2.61 -0.76
N PRO A 12 27.75 3.05 -0.54
CA PRO A 12 28.94 2.32 -1.00
C PRO A 12 29.04 0.85 -0.53
N GLN A 13 28.55 0.55 0.69
CA GLN A 13 28.59 -0.80 1.27
C GLN A 13 27.26 -1.57 1.18
N LEU A 14 26.15 -0.92 1.51
CA LEU A 14 24.83 -1.56 1.62
C LEU A 14 24.06 -1.64 0.29
N SER A 15 24.32 -0.71 -0.63
CA SER A 15 23.67 -0.65 -1.95
C SER A 15 24.63 -0.02 -2.97
N PRO A 16 25.62 -0.77 -3.47
CA PRO A 16 26.66 -0.25 -4.36
C PRO A 16 26.12 0.23 -5.72
N ASN A 17 24.93 -0.23 -6.09
CA ASN A 17 24.15 0.30 -7.21
C ASN A 17 22.98 1.14 -6.68
N THR A 18 22.43 2.01 -7.53
CA THR A 18 21.22 2.77 -7.19
C THR A 18 20.07 1.80 -6.92
N SER A 19 19.47 1.92 -5.75
CA SER A 19 18.29 1.15 -5.32
C SER A 19 17.26 2.08 -4.72
N GLY A 20 15.98 1.70 -4.74
CA GLY A 20 14.98 2.36 -3.91
C GLY A 20 14.82 1.65 -2.57
N ILE A 21 14.40 2.39 -1.55
CA ILE A 21 13.98 1.80 -0.28
C ILE A 21 12.50 1.41 -0.39
N SER A 22 12.17 0.16 -0.06
CA SER A 22 10.83 -0.43 -0.23
C SER A 22 9.71 0.44 0.34
N VAL A 23 9.85 1.02 1.53
CA VAL A 23 8.82 1.89 2.13
C VAL A 23 8.42 3.06 1.22
N PHE A 24 9.36 3.66 0.50
CA PHE A 24 9.06 4.78 -0.40
C PHE A 24 8.41 4.31 -1.69
N TYR A 25 8.82 3.14 -2.19
CA TYR A 25 8.19 2.54 -3.36
C TYR A 25 6.75 2.08 -3.05
N GLN A 26 6.51 1.48 -1.88
CA GLN A 26 5.18 1.12 -1.38
C GLN A 26 4.26 2.37 -1.29
N LEU A 27 4.76 3.48 -0.75
CA LEU A 27 4.01 4.74 -0.70
C LEU A 27 3.73 5.32 -2.10
N HIS A 28 4.68 5.22 -3.02
CA HIS A 28 4.48 5.61 -4.42
C HIS A 28 3.36 4.79 -5.07
N CYS A 29 3.40 3.46 -4.95
CA CYS A 29 2.36 2.56 -5.47
C CYS A 29 0.99 2.87 -4.84
N LEU A 30 0.91 3.07 -3.52
CA LEU A 30 -0.33 3.42 -2.85
C LEU A 30 -0.91 4.74 -3.38
N ASN A 31 -0.07 5.74 -3.64
CA ASN A 31 -0.52 7.00 -4.23
C ASN A 31 -1.02 6.83 -5.67
N MET A 32 -0.37 5.99 -6.48
CA MET A 32 -0.83 5.68 -7.83
C MET A 32 -2.21 5.02 -7.82
N LEU A 33 -2.43 4.05 -6.94
CA LEU A 33 -3.73 3.41 -6.73
C LEU A 33 -4.79 4.44 -6.29
N ARG A 34 -4.45 5.32 -5.35
CA ARG A 34 -5.34 6.40 -4.89
C ARG A 34 -5.76 7.31 -6.03
N VAL A 35 -4.82 7.77 -6.85
CA VAL A 35 -5.09 8.65 -7.99
C VAL A 35 -5.98 7.92 -9.01
N GLY A 36 -5.65 6.69 -9.37
CA GLY A 36 -6.44 5.88 -10.30
C GLY A 36 -7.87 5.64 -9.82
N TYR A 37 -8.06 5.32 -8.54
CA TYR A 37 -9.38 5.17 -7.91
C TYR A 37 -10.23 6.44 -8.08
N TYR A 38 -9.70 7.60 -7.70
CA TYR A 38 -10.47 8.85 -7.78
C TYR A 38 -10.75 9.29 -9.21
N GLN A 39 -9.85 9.01 -10.16
CA GLN A 39 -10.09 9.27 -11.58
C GLN A 39 -11.23 8.39 -12.13
N ALA A 40 -11.22 7.09 -11.83
CA ALA A 40 -12.26 6.16 -12.25
C ALA A 40 -13.63 6.44 -11.58
N HIS A 41 -13.62 6.84 -10.32
CA HIS A 41 -14.84 7.21 -9.61
C HIS A 41 -15.46 8.50 -10.18
N GLN A 42 -14.64 9.48 -10.57
CA GLN A 42 -15.13 10.71 -11.21
C GLN A 42 -15.72 10.43 -12.59
N SER A 43 -15.08 9.59 -13.41
CA SER A 43 -15.61 9.24 -14.75
C SER A 43 -16.89 8.40 -14.69
N SER A 44 -17.06 7.56 -13.67
CA SER A 44 -18.27 6.74 -13.48
C SER A 44 -19.49 7.58 -13.05
N SER A 45 -19.27 8.71 -12.38
CA SER A 45 -20.34 9.64 -11.99
C SER A 45 -20.91 10.47 -13.15
N SER A 46 -20.27 10.43 -14.33
CA SER A 46 -20.70 11.15 -15.53
C SER A 46 -21.72 10.39 -16.39
N PHE A 47 -21.97 9.10 -16.12
CA PHE A 47 -22.70 8.19 -17.02
C PHE A 47 -24.01 7.59 -16.48
N ILE A 48 -24.53 8.02 -15.33
CA ILE A 48 -25.81 7.47 -14.81
C ILE A 48 -26.82 8.58 -14.53
N ASP A 49 -27.69 8.79 -15.52
CA ASP A 49 -29.05 9.28 -15.34
C ASP A 49 -30.02 8.08 -15.35
N ASN A 50 -31.10 8.21 -14.59
CA ASN A 50 -32.30 7.37 -14.53
C ASN A 50 -32.23 6.03 -13.76
N GLY A 51 -32.54 6.12 -12.47
CA GLY A 51 -33.54 5.24 -11.88
C GLY A 51 -33.04 3.91 -11.30
N LYS A 52 -32.96 3.89 -9.97
CA LYS A 52 -33.02 2.69 -9.12
C LYS A 52 -32.05 1.54 -9.47
N GLY A 53 -31.00 1.41 -8.66
CA GLY A 53 -30.49 0.08 -8.35
C GLY A 53 -28.99 -0.11 -8.49
N GLN A 54 -28.21 0.72 -7.81
CA GLN A 54 -27.09 0.25 -6.99
C GLN A 54 -26.64 1.43 -6.15
N LYS A 55 -26.82 1.34 -4.83
CA LYS A 55 -26.07 2.15 -3.88
C LYS A 55 -24.61 1.72 -3.99
N ALA A 56 -23.93 2.09 -5.08
CA ALA A 56 -22.55 1.77 -5.37
C ALA A 56 -21.69 2.43 -4.28
N GLN A 57 -21.43 1.72 -3.19
CA GLN A 57 -20.24 0.90 -2.96
C GLN A 57 -19.07 1.84 -2.60
N HIS A 58 -18.94 2.09 -1.30
CA HIS A 58 -17.96 2.93 -0.59
C HIS A 58 -18.04 4.45 -0.82
N GLU A 59 -18.64 5.15 0.13
CA GLU A 59 -18.62 6.61 0.21
C GLU A 59 -17.16 7.13 0.05
N PRO A 60 -16.90 8.21 -0.72
CA PRO A 60 -15.55 8.76 -0.90
C PRO A 60 -14.77 9.03 0.40
N ALA A 61 -15.48 9.20 1.52
CA ALA A 61 -14.92 9.28 2.86
C ALA A 61 -14.28 7.96 3.34
N HIS A 62 -14.93 6.82 3.10
CA HIS A 62 -14.42 5.49 3.47
C HIS A 62 -13.14 5.18 2.69
N ALA A 63 -13.15 5.36 1.36
CA ALA A 63 -11.95 5.16 0.54
C ALA A 63 -10.78 6.06 0.99
N ARG A 64 -11.06 7.32 1.33
CA ARG A 64 -10.06 8.26 1.87
C ARG A 64 -9.44 7.73 3.16
N HIS A 65 -10.29 7.26 4.09
CA HIS A 65 -9.84 6.66 5.34
C HIS A 65 -9.00 5.40 5.10
N CYS A 66 -9.41 4.49 4.21
CA CYS A 66 -8.63 3.29 3.86
C CYS A 66 -7.25 3.63 3.31
N PHE A 67 -7.15 4.59 2.38
CA PHE A 67 -5.85 5.00 1.85
C PHE A 67 -4.95 5.60 2.93
N ASP A 68 -5.50 6.38 3.86
CA ASP A 68 -4.70 6.92 4.96
C ASP A 68 -4.30 5.83 5.97
N TYR A 69 -5.18 4.89 6.29
CA TYR A 69 -4.88 3.74 7.15
C TYR A 69 -3.74 2.87 6.58
N LEU A 70 -3.78 2.57 5.28
CA LEU A 70 -2.71 1.84 4.61
C LEU A 70 -1.40 2.63 4.57
N ARG A 71 -1.47 3.94 4.33
CA ARG A 71 -0.30 4.83 4.39
C ARG A 71 0.36 4.79 5.76
N GLN A 72 -0.44 4.88 6.83
CA GLN A 72 0.06 4.79 8.21
C GLN A 72 0.69 3.42 8.48
N SER A 73 0.06 2.33 8.03
CA SER A 73 0.57 0.97 8.19
C SER A 73 1.93 0.77 7.50
N ILE A 74 2.08 1.25 6.25
CA ILE A 74 3.34 1.23 5.50
C ILE A 74 4.42 2.03 6.24
N MET A 75 4.09 3.23 6.71
CA MET A 75 5.04 4.06 7.47
C MET A 75 5.42 3.44 8.81
N CYS A 76 4.52 2.71 9.45
CA CYS A 76 4.77 2.00 10.71
C CYS A 76 5.67 0.77 10.49
N ALA A 77 5.44 0.02 9.41
CA ALA A 77 6.28 -1.12 9.05
C ALA A 77 7.70 -0.69 8.62
N ALA A 78 7.80 0.46 7.94
CA ALA A 78 9.06 1.07 7.52
C ALA A 78 10.04 0.09 6.86
N ASP A 79 9.54 -0.66 5.87
CA ASP A 79 10.33 -1.65 5.13
C ASP A 79 11.58 -1.00 4.51
N ALA A 80 12.74 -1.32 5.08
CA ALA A 80 14.03 -0.74 4.73
C ALA A 80 14.77 -1.56 3.66
N THR A 81 14.12 -2.56 3.06
CA THR A 81 14.71 -3.40 2.01
C THR A 81 15.14 -2.54 0.81
N PHE A 82 16.33 -2.84 0.26
CA PHE A 82 16.81 -2.19 -0.97
C PHE A 82 16.30 -2.95 -2.18
N GLU A 83 15.54 -2.26 -3.02
CA GLU A 83 15.05 -2.80 -4.28
C GLU A 83 15.90 -2.26 -5.43
N PRO A 84 16.63 -3.11 -6.16
CA PRO A 84 17.52 -2.68 -7.22
C PRO A 84 16.73 -2.07 -8.38
N VAL A 85 17.28 -1.02 -8.98
CA VAL A 85 16.70 -0.43 -10.20
C VAL A 85 16.99 -1.33 -11.39
N VAL A 86 15.95 -1.76 -12.09
CA VAL A 86 16.04 -2.48 -13.37
C VAL A 86 15.90 -1.44 -14.48
N LEU A 87 17.04 -1.08 -15.08
CA LEU A 87 17.12 0.00 -16.07
C LEU A 87 16.31 -0.31 -17.33
N GLU A 88 16.28 -1.58 -17.75
CA GLU A 88 15.53 -2.03 -18.92
C GLU A 88 14.01 -1.86 -18.75
N LEU A 89 13.53 -1.85 -17.50
CA LEU A 89 12.12 -1.67 -17.14
C LEU A 89 11.81 -0.24 -16.66
N GLY A 90 12.82 0.64 -16.65
CA GLY A 90 12.67 2.03 -16.27
C GLY A 90 12.40 2.26 -14.78
N GLY A 91 12.74 1.32 -13.89
CA GLY A 91 12.49 1.50 -12.46
C GLY A 91 12.65 0.25 -11.60
N ILE A 92 12.05 0.32 -10.42
CA ILE A 92 11.98 -0.79 -9.47
C ILE A 92 10.79 -1.67 -9.84
N THR A 93 10.94 -2.99 -9.71
CA THR A 93 9.90 -3.95 -10.11
C THR A 93 9.06 -4.45 -8.93
N GLY A 94 9.57 -4.39 -7.70
CA GLY A 94 8.93 -5.01 -6.53
C GLY A 94 9.19 -6.52 -6.37
N TRP A 95 9.88 -7.16 -7.32
CA TRP A 95 10.04 -8.62 -7.40
C TRP A 95 11.49 -9.08 -7.25
N GLY A 96 11.68 -10.31 -6.77
CA GLY A 96 13.00 -10.94 -6.71
C GLY A 96 13.95 -10.35 -5.66
N VAL A 97 13.39 -9.69 -4.64
CA VAL A 97 14.15 -9.12 -3.52
C VAL A 97 13.76 -9.88 -2.25
N ASP A 98 14.77 -10.34 -1.52
CA ASP A 98 14.57 -10.97 -0.21
C ASP A 98 14.09 -9.92 0.79
N ARG A 99 12.99 -10.23 1.48
CA ARG A 99 12.40 -9.37 2.51
C ARG A 99 12.40 -10.09 3.85
N VAL A 100 12.70 -9.33 4.90
CA VAL A 100 12.54 -9.83 6.27
C VAL A 100 11.16 -9.45 6.77
N CYS A 101 10.27 -10.42 6.83
CA CYS A 101 8.88 -10.23 7.23
C CYS A 101 8.67 -10.59 8.71
N ARG A 102 7.62 -10.03 9.30
CA ARG A 102 7.02 -10.60 10.51
C ARG A 102 6.38 -11.93 10.16
N ASP A 103 6.35 -12.85 11.13
CA ASP A 103 5.70 -14.15 10.93
C ASP A 103 4.19 -13.97 10.82
N PHE A 104 3.70 -14.02 9.58
CA PHE A 104 2.29 -13.85 9.26
C PHE A 104 1.45 -15.04 9.73
N GLU A 105 2.00 -16.24 9.68
CA GLU A 105 1.29 -17.46 10.09
C GLU A 105 1.11 -17.47 11.61
N GLN A 106 2.15 -17.13 12.36
CA GLN A 106 2.04 -17.01 13.81
C GLN A 106 1.04 -15.91 14.21
N LEU A 107 1.09 -14.75 13.56
CA LEU A 107 0.12 -13.68 13.82
C LEU A 107 -1.31 -14.11 13.47
N SER A 108 -1.48 -14.83 12.36
CA SER A 108 -2.80 -15.32 11.92
C SER A 108 -3.35 -16.39 12.86
N ALA A 109 -2.51 -17.30 13.32
CA ALA A 109 -2.88 -18.32 14.30
C ALA A 109 -3.31 -17.66 15.62
N TRP A 110 -2.52 -16.73 16.14
CA TRP A 110 -2.89 -15.93 17.31
C TRP A 110 -4.22 -15.21 17.07
N ALA A 111 -4.41 -14.50 15.96
CA ALA A 111 -5.66 -13.79 15.70
C ALA A 111 -6.88 -14.74 15.65
N ALA A 112 -6.72 -15.95 15.11
CA ALA A 112 -7.77 -16.96 15.04
C ALA A 112 -8.15 -17.52 16.42
N GLU A 113 -7.18 -17.71 17.33
CA GLU A 113 -7.45 -18.13 18.72
C GLU A 113 -8.39 -17.14 19.42
N TRP A 114 -8.23 -15.84 19.17
CA TRP A 114 -9.04 -14.79 19.79
C TRP A 114 -10.30 -14.41 18.99
N TRP A 115 -10.57 -15.07 17.85
CA TRP A 115 -11.63 -14.66 16.90
C TRP A 115 -13.06 -15.04 17.31
N ASP A 116 -13.29 -15.83 18.37
CA ASP A 116 -14.66 -16.20 18.77
C ASP A 116 -14.82 -16.53 20.27
N GLU A 117 -13.79 -16.32 21.10
CA GLU A 117 -13.84 -16.72 22.52
C GLU A 117 -14.54 -15.70 23.45
N HIS A 118 -15.02 -14.56 22.93
CA HIS A 118 -15.76 -13.54 23.71
C HIS A 118 -17.07 -13.09 23.03
N PRO A 119 -18.13 -13.94 23.02
CA PRO A 119 -19.45 -13.53 22.55
C PRO A 119 -20.06 -12.53 23.55
N GLY A 120 -19.74 -11.24 23.43
CA GLY A 120 -20.39 -10.20 24.25
C GLY A 120 -19.66 -8.88 24.48
N GLU A 121 -18.38 -8.74 24.12
CA GLU A 121 -17.71 -7.43 24.23
C GLU A 121 -17.87 -6.63 22.93
N PRO A 122 -18.30 -5.35 23.00
CA PRO A 122 -18.53 -4.55 21.80
C PRO A 122 -17.20 -4.24 21.11
N HIS A 123 -17.17 -4.52 19.81
CA HIS A 123 -16.09 -4.11 18.89
C HIS A 123 -16.16 -2.61 18.60
#